data_AF-A0A3M2A7B9-F1
#
_entry.id   AF-A0A3M2A7B9-F1
#
_cell.length_a   1.000
_cell.length_b   1.000
_cell.length_c   1.000
_cell.angle_alpha   90.00
_cell.angle_beta   90.00
_cell.angle_gamma   90.00
#
_symmetry.space_group_name_H-M   'P 1'
#
loop_
_entity.id
_entity.type
_entity.pdbx_description
1 polymer ?
#
loop_
_entity_poly.entity_id
_entity_poly.type
_entity_poly.pdbx_seq_one_letter_code
_entity_poly.pdbx_strand_id
1 'polypeptide(L)'
;MADLLIQEQSNERKYWTQIPNIVYELGLSPYALALYNIIKRTAGQNGACWRSARTLAKDCNMSPSTVSKAKQELAQPFDLLDGKPLIVIQEMRAHPGTNKNKPGGRPYHHITIVDIWDQNMAYFSRSPDDLWKIARRS
;
A
#
# COMPACT_ATOMS: atom_id res chain seq x y z
N MET A 1 -20.95 -15.51 -31.44
CA MET A 1 -20.59 -14.53 -30.39
C MET A 1 -19.09 -14.36 -30.49
N ALA A 2 -18.60 -13.17 -30.84
CA ALA A 2 -17.16 -12.94 -30.93
C ALA A 2 -16.63 -12.68 -29.53
N ASP A 3 -15.70 -13.52 -29.07
CA ASP A 3 -14.94 -13.25 -27.86
C ASP A 3 -14.17 -11.94 -28.06
N LEU A 4 -14.53 -10.92 -27.30
CA LEU A 4 -13.83 -9.64 -27.25
C LEU A 4 -12.48 -9.88 -26.58
N LEU A 5 -11.48 -10.19 -27.40
CA LEU A 5 -10.10 -10.35 -26.97
C LEU A 5 -9.52 -8.95 -26.68
N ILE A 6 -9.71 -8.47 -25.45
CA ILE A 6 -9.05 -7.24 -24.98
C ILE A 6 -7.58 -7.58 -24.72
N GLN A 7 -6.71 -7.25 -25.68
CA GLN A 7 -5.26 -7.38 -25.54
C GLN A 7 -4.63 -6.04 -25.15
N GLU A 8 -4.07 -5.97 -23.94
CA GLU A 8 -3.26 -4.84 -23.47
C GLU A 8 -1.91 -4.86 -24.21
N GLN A 9 -1.71 -3.97 -25.19
CA GLN A 9 -0.51 -3.95 -26.04
C GLN A 9 0.73 -3.34 -25.36
N SER A 10 0.58 -2.74 -24.17
CA SER A 10 1.66 -2.02 -23.50
C SER A 10 1.64 -2.28 -21.99
N ASN A 11 2.66 -2.98 -21.48
CA ASN A 11 2.88 -3.08 -20.03
C ASN A 11 3.51 -1.78 -19.49
N GLU A 12 2.76 -0.68 -19.53
CA GLU A 12 3.21 0.66 -19.11
C GLU A 12 3.32 0.81 -17.59
N ARG A 13 3.00 -0.22 -16.80
CA ARG A 13 3.07 -0.21 -15.33
C ARG A 13 4.48 0.06 -14.79
N LYS A 14 5.51 -0.04 -15.65
CA LYS A 14 6.86 0.44 -15.35
C LYS A 14 6.91 1.96 -15.11
N TYR A 15 6.03 2.71 -15.77
CA TYR A 15 6.10 4.18 -15.88
C TYR A 15 5.13 4.92 -14.96
N TRP A 16 4.05 4.28 -14.50
CA TRP A 16 3.07 4.93 -13.64
C TRP A 16 2.44 3.99 -12.61
N THR A 17 1.83 4.58 -11.57
CA THR A 17 1.14 3.86 -10.50
C THR A 17 -0.17 4.58 -10.19
N GLN A 18 -1.28 3.86 -10.24
CA GLN A 18 -2.58 4.39 -9.83
C GLN A 18 -2.73 4.34 -8.31
N ILE A 19 -3.04 5.49 -7.72
CA ILE A 19 -3.34 5.66 -6.31
C ILE A 19 -4.83 5.99 -6.20
N PRO A 20 -5.63 5.24 -5.42
CA PRO A 20 -7.01 5.61 -5.15
C PRO A 20 -7.06 6.98 -4.45
N ASN A 21 -7.86 7.90 -4.97
CA ASN A 21 -7.97 9.26 -4.45
C ASN A 21 -8.35 9.30 -2.96
N ILE A 22 -9.13 8.31 -2.49
CA ILE A 22 -9.57 8.26 -1.09
C ILE A 22 -8.40 8.22 -0.12
N VAL A 23 -7.21 7.76 -0.54
CA VAL A 23 -5.98 7.77 0.28
C VAL A 23 -5.62 9.18 0.73
N TYR A 24 -5.88 10.20 -0.09
CA TYR A 24 -5.62 11.60 0.26
C TYR A 24 -6.63 12.18 1.25
N GLU A 25 -7.79 11.55 1.40
CA GLU A 25 -8.85 11.96 2.34
C GLU A 25 -8.67 11.33 3.74
N LEU A 26 -7.71 10.42 3.92
CA LEU A 26 -7.51 9.68 5.18
C LEU A 26 -6.73 10.46 6.25
N GLY A 27 -6.30 11.69 5.96
CA GLY A 27 -5.52 12.50 6.91
C GLY A 27 -4.13 11.93 7.23
N LEU A 28 -3.55 11.16 6.30
CA LEU A 28 -2.24 10.54 6.50
C LEU A 28 -1.13 11.56 6.69
N SER A 29 -0.16 11.23 7.53
CA SER A 29 1.11 11.94 7.59
C SER A 29 1.82 11.89 6.23
N PRO A 30 2.61 12.92 5.88
CA PRO A 30 3.40 12.91 4.64
C PRO A 30 4.30 11.68 4.52
N TYR A 31 4.75 11.14 5.65
CA TYR A 31 5.59 9.95 5.72
C TYR A 31 4.80 8.67 5.38
N ALA A 32 3.61 8.51 5.94
CA ALA A 32 2.73 7.38 5.62
C ALA A 32 2.28 7.42 4.16
N LEU A 33 1.90 8.59 3.65
CA LEU A 33 1.52 8.77 2.25
C LEU A 33 2.66 8.39 1.28
N ALA A 34 3.88 8.90 1.52
CA ALA A 34 5.02 8.58 0.67
C ALA A 34 5.40 7.09 0.77
N LEU A 35 5.33 6.49 1.95
CA LEU A 35 5.56 5.06 2.13
C LEU A 35 4.52 4.22 1.39
N TYR A 36 3.23 4.56 1.47
CA TYR A 36 2.15 3.88 0.75
C TYR A 36 2.40 3.92 -0.77
N ASN A 37 2.77 5.09 -1.30
CA ASN A 37 3.06 5.26 -2.73
C ASN A 37 4.24 4.39 -3.19
N ILE A 38 5.33 4.31 -2.40
CA ILE A 38 6.46 3.43 -2.70
C ILE A 38 6.05 1.95 -2.62
N ILE A 39 5.25 1.57 -1.64
CA ILE A 39 4.73 0.20 -1.51
C ILE A 39 3.85 -0.14 -2.72
N LYS A 40 2.91 0.72 -3.11
CA LYS A 40 2.03 0.53 -4.28
C LYS A 40 2.81 0.43 -5.58
N ARG A 41 3.80 1.31 -5.77
CA ARG A 41 4.70 1.28 -6.93
C ARG A 41 5.52 0.00 -7.00
N THR A 42 5.94 -0.52 -5.85
CA THR A 42 6.81 -1.71 -5.78
C THR A 42 6.04 -3.02 -5.86
N ALA A 43 4.87 -3.09 -5.22
CA ALA A 43 4.07 -4.31 -5.11
C ALA A 43 3.47 -4.76 -6.45
N GLY A 44 3.31 -3.84 -7.42
CA GLY A 44 2.89 -4.16 -8.78
C GLY A 44 1.59 -4.98 -8.84
N GLN A 45 1.55 -5.99 -9.72
CA GLN A 45 0.40 -6.90 -9.88
C GLN A 45 0.25 -7.93 -8.76
N ASN A 46 1.32 -8.27 -8.05
CA ASN A 46 1.30 -9.36 -7.07
C ASN A 46 0.70 -8.92 -5.71
N GLY A 47 0.36 -7.64 -5.56
CA GLY A 47 -0.27 -7.09 -4.35
C GLY A 47 0.62 -7.08 -3.09
N ALA A 48 1.86 -7.56 -3.22
CA ALA A 48 2.77 -7.77 -2.11
C ALA A 48 4.13 -7.07 -2.34
N CYS A 49 4.63 -6.43 -1.28
CA CYS A 49 5.98 -5.85 -1.25
C CYS A 49 6.89 -6.68 -0.34
N TRP A 50 7.96 -7.22 -0.91
CA TRP A 50 8.99 -8.01 -0.20
C TRP A 50 10.21 -7.19 0.22
N ARG A 51 10.15 -5.85 0.11
CA ARG A 51 11.29 -4.99 0.45
C ARG A 51 11.51 -4.94 1.95
N SER A 52 12.79 -5.04 2.34
CA SER A 52 13.19 -4.88 3.74
C SER A 52 12.86 -3.48 4.26
N ALA A 53 12.71 -3.33 5.58
CA ALA A 53 12.50 -2.01 6.20
C ALA A 53 13.64 -1.02 5.88
N ARG A 54 14.88 -1.51 5.76
CA ARG A 54 16.03 -0.70 5.36
C ARG A 54 15.92 -0.21 3.92
N THR A 55 15.45 -1.06 3.01
CA THR A 55 15.23 -0.69 1.61
C THR A 55 14.12 0.36 1.52
N LEU A 56 13.00 0.16 2.22
CA LEU A 56 11.91 1.14 2.29
C LEU A 56 12.37 2.47 2.87
N ALA A 57 13.19 2.45 3.93
CA ALA A 57 13.77 3.66 4.52
C ALA A 57 14.61 4.45 3.50
N LYS A 58 15.45 3.76 2.72
CA LYS A 58 16.22 4.39 1.64
C LYS A 58 15.32 4.93 0.54
N ASP A 59 14.36 4.13 0.06
CA ASP A 59 13.47 4.50 -1.06
C ASP A 59 12.57 5.69 -0.71
N CYS A 60 12.14 5.77 0.55
CA CYS A 60 11.30 6.85 1.05
C CYS A 60 12.12 8.05 1.55
N ASN A 61 13.45 7.96 1.55
CA ASN A 61 14.36 8.93 2.16
C ASN A 61 13.99 9.27 3.63
N MET A 62 13.75 8.22 4.41
CA MET A 62 13.30 8.30 5.80
C MET A 62 14.22 7.52 6.73
N SER A 63 14.21 7.87 8.01
CA SER A 63 14.85 7.04 9.03
C SER A 63 14.08 5.71 9.21
N PRO A 64 14.74 4.62 9.65
CA PRO A 64 14.06 3.36 9.93
C PRO A 64 12.94 3.48 10.98
N SER A 65 13.10 4.37 11.97
CA SER A 65 12.08 4.62 13.00
C SER A 65 10.87 5.36 12.41
N THR A 66 11.09 6.32 11.51
CA THR A 66 10.01 6.98 10.75
C THR A 66 9.24 5.98 9.90
N VAL A 67 9.93 5.06 9.20
CA VAL A 67 9.27 3.98 8.44
C VAL A 67 8.45 3.08 9.36
N SER A 68 8.94 2.75 10.55
CA SER A 68 8.19 1.93 11.50
C SER A 68 6.89 2.63 11.94
N LYS A 69 6.94 3.93 12.22
CA LYS A 69 5.75 4.72 12.58
C LYS A 69 4.77 4.81 11.41
N ALA A 70 5.26 5.12 10.22
CA ALA A 70 4.45 5.16 9.00
C ALA A 70 3.79 3.81 8.70
N LYS A 71 4.48 2.69 8.94
CA LYS A 71 3.89 1.35 8.82
C LYS A 71 2.74 1.13 9.81
N GLN A 72 2.90 1.56 11.05
CA GLN A 72 1.85 1.45 12.07
C GLN A 72 0.63 2.28 11.67
N GLU A 73 0.85 3.50 11.20
CA GLU A 73 -0.20 4.38 10.71
C GLU A 73 -0.97 3.77 9.53
N LEU A 74 -0.28 3.16 8.57
CA LEU A 74 -0.94 2.51 7.43
C LEU A 74 -1.65 1.19 7.79
N ALA A 75 -1.24 0.54 8.89
CA ALA A 75 -1.78 -0.73 9.35
C ALA A 75 -2.95 -0.58 10.34
N GLN A 76 -3.27 0.65 10.76
CA GLN A 76 -4.40 0.93 11.63
C GLN A 76 -5.72 0.98 10.82
N PRO A 77 -6.87 0.73 11.45
CA PRO A 77 -8.17 0.85 10.79
C PRO A 77 -8.50 2.31 10.45
N PHE A 78 -9.16 2.53 9.31
CA PHE A 78 -9.66 3.85 8.91
C PHE A 78 -11.18 3.82 8.76
N ASP A 79 -11.87 4.80 9.34
CA ASP A 79 -13.34 4.91 9.28
C ASP A 79 -13.86 5.04 7.85
N LEU A 80 -13.18 5.85 7.01
CA LEU A 80 -13.51 6.00 5.59
C LEU A 80 -13.29 4.72 4.78
N LEU A 81 -12.60 3.73 5.34
CA LEU A 81 -12.36 2.44 4.73
C LEU A 81 -13.17 1.31 5.39
N ASP A 82 -14.27 1.62 6.07
CA ASP A 82 -15.10 0.67 6.82
C ASP A 82 -14.30 -0.10 7.89
N GLY A 83 -13.34 0.58 8.53
CA GLY A 83 -12.43 -0.01 9.52
C GLY A 83 -11.30 -0.86 8.92
N LYS A 84 -11.13 -0.88 7.60
CA LYS A 84 -9.99 -1.56 6.97
C LYS A 84 -8.71 -0.73 7.10
N PRO A 85 -7.54 -1.36 7.23
CA PRO A 85 -6.26 -0.70 7.07
C PRO A 85 -5.89 -0.55 5.59
N LEU A 86 -4.87 0.26 5.29
CA LEU A 86 -4.30 0.36 3.94
C LEU A 86 -3.34 -0.77 3.61
N ILE A 87 -2.62 -1.27 4.62
CA ILE A 87 -1.69 -2.38 4.47
C ILE A 87 -1.85 -3.41 5.59
N VAL A 88 -1.55 -4.66 5.28
CA VAL A 88 -1.39 -5.74 6.26
C VAL A 88 0.07 -6.16 6.27
N ILE A 89 0.66 -6.23 7.46
CA ILE A 89 2.07 -6.58 7.66
C ILE A 89 2.14 -7.95 8.32
N GLN A 90 2.78 -8.90 7.65
CA GLN A 90 3.06 -10.23 8.18
C GLN A 90 4.56 -10.41 8.38
N GLU A 91 4.98 -10.86 9.55
CA GLU A 91 6.37 -11.24 9.78
C GLU A 91 6.63 -12.64 9.26
N MET A 92 7.48 -12.75 8.24
CA MET A 92 7.90 -14.02 7.68
C MET A 92 9.18 -14.47 8.35
N ARG A 93 9.16 -15.69 8.88
CA ARG A 93 10.38 -16.37 9.31
C ARG A 93 11.23 -16.64 8.08
N ALA A 94 12.53 -16.39 8.18
CA ALA A 94 13.41 -16.77 7.10
C ALA A 94 13.39 -18.28 6.89
N HIS A 95 13.51 -18.70 5.64
CA HIS A 95 13.65 -20.10 5.32
C HIS A 95 14.87 -20.67 6.08
N PRO A 96 14.77 -21.86 6.69
CA PRO A 96 15.93 -22.53 7.25
C PRO A 96 17.01 -22.60 6.17
N GLY A 97 18.22 -22.16 6.49
CA GLY A 97 19.32 -22.27 5.54
C GLY A 97 19.47 -23.73 5.11
N THR A 98 19.66 -23.98 3.81
CA THR A 98 19.96 -25.32 3.28
C THR A 98 21.26 -25.92 3.85
N ASN A 99 22.04 -25.11 4.56
CA ASN A 99 23.26 -25.48 5.24
C ASN A 99 23.06 -25.41 6.76
N LYS A 100 23.20 -26.55 7.45
CA LYS A 100 23.08 -26.69 8.92
C LYS A 100 24.04 -25.76 9.69
N ASN A 101 25.10 -25.25 9.05
CA ASN A 101 26.11 -24.39 9.65
C ASN A 101 25.94 -22.89 9.36
N LYS A 102 24.89 -22.48 8.61
CA LYS A 102 24.54 -21.06 8.46
C LYS A 102 23.27 -20.78 9.25
N PRO A 103 23.28 -19.85 10.22
CA PRO A 103 22.05 -19.43 10.88
C PRO A 103 21.05 -18.99 9.80
N GLY A 104 19.79 -19.40 9.96
CA GLY A 104 18.71 -19.04 9.04
C GLY A 104 18.68 -17.53 8.78
N GLY A 105 18.11 -17.13 7.65
CA GLY A 105 18.07 -15.72 7.26
C GLY A 105 17.41 -14.81 8.32
N ARG A 106 17.53 -13.50 8.15
CA ARG A 106 16.82 -12.55 9.03
C ARG A 106 15.32 -12.55 8.69
N PRO A 107 14.42 -12.47 9.68
CA PRO A 107 13.00 -12.29 9.42
C PRO A 107 12.77 -11.04 8.57
N TYR A 108 11.75 -11.10 7.72
CA TYR A 108 11.37 -10.01 6.83
C TYR A 108 9.86 -9.77 6.87
N HIS A 109 9.43 -8.56 6.50
CA HIS A 109 8.01 -8.21 6.48
C HIS A 109 7.45 -8.51 5.09
N HIS A 110 6.35 -9.23 5.04
CA HIS A 110 5.49 -9.37 3.88
C HIS A 110 4.36 -8.36 4.02
N ILE A 111 4.38 -7.32 3.18
CA ILE A 111 3.39 -6.24 3.24
C ILE A 111 2.41 -6.41 2.08
N THR A 112 1.13 -6.59 2.40
CA THR A 112 0.05 -6.71 1.43
C THR A 112 -0.76 -5.42 1.40
N ILE A 113 -1.11 -4.94 0.20
CA ILE A 113 -1.99 -3.77 0.04
C ILE A 113 -3.43 -4.25 0.10
N VAL A 114 -4.24 -3.60 0.93
CA VAL A 114 -5.67 -3.91 1.03
C VAL A 114 -6.40 -3.30 -0.16
N ASP A 115 -7.36 -4.04 -0.71
CA ASP A 115 -8.25 -3.52 -1.74
C ASP A 115 -9.27 -2.55 -1.13
N ILE A 116 -9.26 -1.32 -1.65
CA ILE A 116 -10.04 -0.18 -1.19
C ILE A 116 -10.81 0.47 -2.34
N TRP A 117 -10.87 -0.18 -3.51
CA TRP A 117 -11.51 0.42 -4.69
C TRP A 117 -13.01 0.64 -4.49
N ASP A 118 -13.69 -0.28 -3.83
CA ASP A 118 -15.12 -0.13 -3.52
C ASP A 118 -15.37 1.12 -2.66
N GLN A 119 -14.56 1.33 -1.63
CA GLN A 119 -14.63 2.50 -0.76
C GLN A 119 -14.30 3.78 -1.52
N ASN A 120 -13.26 3.74 -2.36
CA ASN A 120 -12.91 4.88 -3.21
C ASN A 120 -14.07 5.25 -4.15
N MET A 121 -14.65 4.28 -4.85
CA MET A 121 -15.75 4.52 -5.78
C MET A 121 -16.99 5.02 -5.05
N ALA A 122 -17.35 4.40 -3.91
CA ALA A 122 -18.50 4.83 -3.10
C ALA A 122 -18.33 6.25 -2.52
N TYR A 123 -17.11 6.65 -2.20
CA TYR A 123 -16.82 8.01 -1.74
C TYR A 123 -16.95 9.02 -2.89
N PHE A 124 -16.29 8.78 -4.02
CA PHE A 124 -16.21 9.73 -5.14
C PHE A 124 -17.38 9.66 -6.14
N SER A 125 -18.29 8.68 -6.02
CA SER A 125 -19.55 8.68 -6.78
C SER A 125 -20.56 9.70 -6.28
N ARG A 126 -20.29 10.37 -5.15
CA ARG A 126 -21.11 11.44 -4.57
C ARG A 126 -20.89 12.75 -5.33
N SER A 127 -21.89 13.63 -5.32
CA SER A 127 -21.75 14.96 -5.91
C SER A 127 -20.58 15.72 -5.26
N PRO A 128 -19.80 16.53 -6.01
CA PRO A 128 -18.79 17.41 -5.43
C PRO A 128 -19.32 18.24 -4.27
N ASP A 129 -20.56 18.73 -4.36
CA ASP A 129 -21.21 19.52 -3.31
C ASP A 129 -21.38 18.74 -1.99
N ASP A 130 -21.50 17.42 -2.06
CA ASP A 130 -21.63 16.56 -0.88
C ASP A 130 -20.26 16.25 -0.26
N LEU A 131 -19.21 16.13 -1.09
CA LEU A 131 -17.83 15.95 -0.63
C LEU A 131 -17.34 17.18 0.15
N TRP A 132 -17.62 18.39 -0.34
CA TRP A 132 -17.27 19.65 0.36
C TRP A 132 -17.92 19.78 1.74
N LYS A 133 -19.13 19.24 1.92
CA LYS A 133 -19.85 19.25 3.20
C LYS A 133 -19.27 18.27 4.21
N ILE A 134 -18.74 17.13 3.74
CA ILE A 134 -18.12 16.10 4.59
C ILE A 134 -16.74 16.58 5.08
N ALA A 135 -15.91 17.12 4.18
CA ALA A 135 -14.54 17.57 4.51
C ALA A 135 -14.47 18.72 5.54
N ARG A 136 -15.57 19.43 5.78
CA ARG A 136 -15.67 20.52 6.77
C ARG A 136 -16.18 20.10 8.15
N ARG A 137 -16.56 18.83 8.33
CA ARG A 137 -17.11 18.31 9.60
C ARG A 137 -16.10 17.54 10.45
N SER A 138 -14.91 17.28 9.91
CA SER A 138 -13.76 16.62 10.54
C SER A 138 -12.67 17.61 10.85
#